data_AF-A0A954LNQ3-F1
#
_entry.id   AF-A0A954LNQ3-F1
#
_cell.length_a   1.000
_cell.length_b   1.000
_cell.length_c   1.000
_cell.angle_alpha   90.00
_cell.angle_beta   90.00
_cell.angle_gamma   90.00
#
_symmetry.space_group_name_H-M   'P 1'
#
loop_
_entity.id
_entity.type
_entity.pdbx_description
1 polymer ?
#
loop_
_entity_poly.entity_id
_entity_poly.type
_entity_poly.pdbx_seq_one_letter_code
_entity_poly.pdbx_strand_id
1 'polypeptide(L)'
;GIDRLLNAVAANCVRSKNQPALIVDSGTATTVDTVDQTGAFMGGSILPGFELSARALHHYTALLPLIPLDELNGPKKPIPVGTNTRAAMQSGLYWGQVGAVRELLARSCRSFGFENPLTLLTGGGGALLAAEFPEAQWFPHLSLQGLALVLEELFPSLP
;
A
#
# COMPACT_ATOMS: atom_id res chain seq x y z
N GLY A 1 -12.54 0.20 5.11
CA GLY A 1 -13.53 -0.62 4.41
C GLY A 1 -13.41 -2.04 4.92
N ILE A 2 -14.25 -2.94 4.41
CA ILE A 2 -14.19 -4.37 4.73
C ILE A 2 -12.85 -4.96 4.26
N ASP A 3 -12.38 -4.56 3.07
CA ASP A 3 -11.05 -4.84 2.52
C ASP A 3 -9.89 -4.64 3.52
N ARG A 4 -9.87 -3.49 4.22
CA ARG A 4 -8.84 -3.17 5.23
C ARG A 4 -8.87 -4.13 6.42
N LEU A 5 -10.07 -4.54 6.85
CA LEU A 5 -10.22 -5.52 7.93
C LEU A 5 -9.80 -6.92 7.47
N LEU A 6 -10.13 -7.32 6.25
CA LEU A 6 -9.68 -8.59 5.66
C LEU A 6 -8.15 -8.64 5.54
N ASN A 7 -7.53 -7.54 5.11
CA ASN A 7 -6.08 -7.39 5.10
C ASN A 7 -5.48 -7.59 6.51
N ALA A 8 -6.13 -7.05 7.55
CA ALA A 8 -5.70 -7.23 8.94
C ALA A 8 -5.87 -8.67 9.44
N VAL A 9 -6.92 -9.38 9.01
CA VAL A 9 -7.10 -10.82 9.28
C VAL A 9 -5.97 -11.62 8.65
N ALA A 10 -5.68 -11.40 7.37
CA ALA A 10 -4.58 -12.08 6.68
C ALA A 10 -3.22 -11.79 7.33
N ALA A 11 -2.96 -10.53 7.70
CA ALA A 11 -1.76 -10.13 8.41
C ALA A 11 -1.60 -10.84 9.76
N ASN A 12 -2.70 -11.01 10.50
CA ASN A 12 -2.73 -11.76 11.76
C ASN A 12 -2.32 -13.23 11.61
N CYS A 13 -2.57 -13.84 10.45
CA CYS A 13 -2.21 -15.23 10.18
C CYS A 13 -0.71 -15.42 9.84
N VAL A 14 -0.04 -14.39 9.30
CA VAL A 14 1.36 -14.50 8.87
C VAL A 14 2.36 -13.86 9.84
N ARG A 15 1.91 -12.96 10.73
CA ARG A 15 2.77 -12.31 11.71
C ARG A 15 3.23 -13.27 12.81
N SER A 16 4.41 -13.01 13.35
CA SER A 16 4.85 -13.72 14.56
C SER A 16 4.01 -13.31 15.77
N LYS A 17 3.92 -14.19 16.77
CA LYS A 17 3.24 -13.88 18.04
C LYS A 17 3.80 -12.61 18.66
N ASN A 18 2.92 -11.71 19.11
CA ASN A 18 3.27 -10.39 19.68
C ASN A 18 4.00 -9.43 18.72
N GLN A 19 4.12 -9.76 17.44
CA GLN A 19 4.68 -8.85 16.44
C GLN A 19 3.55 -7.93 15.93
N PRO A 20 3.73 -6.60 15.91
CA PRO A 20 2.79 -5.70 15.26
C PRO A 20 2.93 -5.80 13.74
N ALA A 21 1.92 -5.38 12.99
CA ALA A 21 1.97 -5.35 11.53
C ALA A 21 1.53 -3.99 10.97
N LEU A 22 2.17 -3.58 9.87
CA LEU A 22 1.79 -2.45 9.05
C LEU A 22 1.46 -2.96 7.65
N ILE A 23 0.31 -2.58 7.13
CA ILE A 23 -0.20 -3.09 5.86
C ILE A 23 -0.42 -1.92 4.91
N VAL A 24 0.21 -1.99 3.75
CA VAL A 24 0.07 -0.99 2.70
C VAL A 24 -0.69 -1.61 1.53
N ASP A 25 -1.92 -1.18 1.33
CA ASP A 25 -2.73 -1.58 0.17
C ASP A 25 -2.73 -0.45 -0.85
N SER A 26 -2.06 -0.65 -1.99
CA SER A 26 -1.95 0.34 -3.06
C SER A 26 -2.88 -0.03 -4.20
N GLY A 27 -4.14 0.41 -4.11
CA GLY A 27 -5.17 0.26 -5.14
C GLY A 27 -5.60 1.62 -5.71
N THR A 28 -6.91 1.83 -5.86
CA THR A 28 -7.46 3.16 -6.24
C THR A 28 -7.07 4.23 -5.22
N ALA A 29 -7.15 3.89 -3.94
CA ALA A 29 -6.49 4.60 -2.85
C ALA A 29 -5.29 3.78 -2.38
N THR A 30 -4.28 4.45 -1.85
CA THR A 30 -3.29 3.79 -1.00
C THR A 30 -3.78 3.87 0.44
N THR A 31 -3.71 2.77 1.19
CA THR A 31 -3.93 2.78 2.65
C THR A 31 -2.66 2.36 3.36
N VAL A 32 -2.47 2.84 4.59
CA VAL A 32 -1.43 2.36 5.51
C VAL A 32 -2.11 2.05 6.83
N ASP A 33 -2.30 0.76 7.08
CA ASP A 33 -3.09 0.23 8.17
C ASP A 33 -2.22 -0.42 9.24
N THR A 34 -2.63 -0.29 10.49
CA THR A 34 -1.85 -0.71 11.65
C THR A 34 -2.59 -1.79 12.41
N VAL A 35 -1.89 -2.89 12.71
CA VAL A 35 -2.30 -3.95 13.62
C VAL A 35 -1.31 -3.99 14.77
N ASP A 36 -1.80 -3.95 16.00
CA ASP A 36 -0.93 -3.99 17.18
C ASP A 36 -0.43 -5.41 17.51
N GLN A 37 0.36 -5.52 18.58
CA GLN A 37 0.93 -6.79 19.03
C GLN A 37 -0.13 -7.82 19.42
N THR A 38 -1.30 -7.38 19.89
CA THR A 38 -2.42 -8.25 20.26
C THR A 38 -3.18 -8.75 19.04
N GLY A 39 -3.03 -8.09 17.89
CA GLY A 39 -3.77 -8.37 16.66
C GLY A 39 -4.94 -7.43 16.42
N ALA A 40 -5.11 -6.41 17.26
CA ALA A 40 -6.16 -5.43 17.13
C ALA A 40 -5.88 -4.49 15.95
N PHE A 41 -6.90 -4.23 15.14
CA PHE A 41 -6.85 -3.23 14.08
C PHE A 41 -6.93 -1.83 14.70
N MET A 42 -5.85 -1.06 14.58
CA MET A 42 -5.71 0.25 15.22
C MET A 42 -6.15 1.41 14.32
N GLY A 43 -6.60 1.12 13.10
CA GLY A 43 -6.86 2.12 12.08
C GLY A 43 -5.65 2.37 11.18
N GLY A 44 -5.63 3.52 10.53
CA GLY A 44 -4.63 3.81 9.51
C GLY A 44 -4.88 5.09 8.74
N SER A 45 -4.06 5.33 7.74
CA SER A 45 -4.13 6.49 6.85
C SER A 45 -4.64 6.10 5.46
N ILE A 46 -5.27 7.05 4.77
CA ILE A 46 -5.74 6.88 3.39
C ILE A 46 -5.22 8.06 2.57
N LEU A 47 -4.62 7.78 1.42
CA LEU A 47 -4.14 8.76 0.46
C LEU A 47 -4.54 8.32 -0.96
N PRO A 48 -4.64 9.23 -1.95
CA PRO A 48 -4.94 8.81 -3.31
C PRO A 48 -3.87 7.83 -3.81
N GLY A 49 -4.25 6.80 -4.58
CA GLY A 49 -3.31 5.86 -5.20
C GLY A 49 -2.62 6.47 -6.42
N PHE A 50 -1.74 5.71 -7.08
CA PHE A 50 -1.00 6.17 -8.26
C PHE A 50 -1.93 6.65 -9.38
N GLU A 51 -2.87 5.79 -9.81
CA GLU A 51 -3.80 6.10 -10.90
C GLU A 51 -4.74 7.25 -10.56
N LEU A 52 -5.27 7.27 -9.35
CA LEU A 52 -6.15 8.35 -8.90
C LEU A 52 -5.41 9.69 -8.90
N SER A 53 -4.17 9.72 -8.42
CA SER A 53 -3.33 10.92 -8.42
C SER A 53 -3.03 11.40 -9.85
N ALA A 54 -2.69 10.48 -10.76
CA ALA A 54 -2.44 10.82 -12.16
C ALA A 54 -3.69 11.38 -12.86
N ARG A 55 -4.85 10.75 -12.63
CA ARG A 55 -6.14 11.22 -13.14
C ARG A 55 -6.51 12.57 -12.57
N ALA A 56 -6.26 12.82 -11.28
CA ALA A 56 -6.53 14.12 -10.67
C ALA A 56 -5.71 15.24 -11.31
N LEU A 57 -4.40 15.02 -11.51
CA LEU A 57 -3.55 15.99 -12.20
C LEU A 57 -4.03 16.27 -13.62
N HIS A 58 -4.40 15.24 -14.38
CA HIS A 58 -4.90 15.39 -15.74
C HIS A 58 -6.26 16.12 -15.78
N HIS A 59 -7.20 15.73 -14.90
CA HIS A 59 -8.57 16.24 -14.96
C HIS A 59 -8.71 17.68 -14.43
N TYR A 60 -7.95 18.02 -13.39
CA TYR A 60 -8.05 19.33 -12.72
C TYR A 60 -7.02 20.35 -13.21
N THR A 61 -6.32 20.08 -14.31
CA THR A 61 -5.40 21.05 -14.94
C THR A 61 -5.57 21.07 -16.46
N ALA A 62 -5.20 22.19 -17.10
CA ALA A 62 -5.50 22.38 -18.52
C ALA A 62 -4.58 21.63 -19.49
N LEU A 63 -3.30 21.39 -19.11
CA LEU A 63 -2.25 20.95 -20.04
C LEU A 63 -1.50 19.70 -19.57
N LEU A 64 -1.77 19.17 -18.38
CA LEU A 64 -1.07 17.98 -17.90
C LEU A 64 -1.62 16.73 -18.62
N PRO A 65 -0.76 15.92 -19.25
CA PRO A 65 -1.20 14.68 -19.89
C PRO A 65 -1.64 13.65 -18.84
N LEU A 66 -2.50 12.72 -19.24
CA LEU A 66 -2.75 11.54 -18.43
C LEU A 66 -1.49 10.65 -18.43
N ILE A 67 -1.02 10.30 -17.23
CA ILE A 67 0.05 9.33 -17.02
C ILE A 67 -0.57 8.00 -16.59
N PRO A 68 -0.61 6.97 -17.45
CA PRO A 68 -1.12 5.66 -17.07
C PRO A 68 -0.12 4.91 -16.17
N LEU A 69 -0.61 3.93 -15.41
CA LEU A 69 0.18 3.24 -14.38
C LEU A 69 1.32 2.39 -14.97
N ASP A 70 1.12 1.82 -16.15
CA ASP A 70 2.11 1.05 -16.89
C ASP A 70 3.36 1.87 -17.26
N GLU A 71 3.21 3.17 -17.52
CA GLU A 71 4.35 4.09 -17.69
C GLU A 71 5.17 4.27 -16.41
N LEU A 72 4.55 4.11 -15.23
CA LEU A 72 5.26 4.11 -13.94
C LEU A 72 5.87 2.75 -13.61
N ASN A 73 5.33 1.67 -14.19
CA ASN A 73 5.77 0.29 -14.01
C ASN A 73 6.73 -0.21 -15.12
N GLY A 74 7.34 0.73 -15.83
CA GLY A 74 8.30 0.42 -16.88
C GLY A 74 9.61 -0.18 -16.35
N PRO A 75 10.48 -0.69 -17.23
CA PRO A 75 11.75 -1.32 -16.85
C PRO A 75 12.75 -0.32 -16.22
N LYS A 76 12.53 0.98 -16.38
CA LYS A 76 13.34 2.03 -15.76
C LYS A 76 12.47 2.84 -14.81
N LYS A 77 12.96 3.02 -13.59
CA LYS A 77 12.33 3.89 -12.59
C LYS A 77 12.31 5.34 -13.06
N PRO A 78 11.28 6.13 -12.74
CA PRO A 78 11.27 7.56 -13.02
C PRO A 78 12.46 8.29 -12.39
N ILE A 79 13.07 9.23 -13.12
CA ILE A 79 14.14 10.08 -12.56
C ILE A 79 13.57 11.04 -11.51
N PRO A 80 14.29 11.34 -10.40
CA PRO A 80 13.78 12.23 -9.35
C PRO A 80 13.58 13.70 -9.77
N VAL A 81 14.25 14.15 -10.84
CA VAL A 81 14.11 15.51 -11.38
C VAL A 81 13.79 15.41 -12.86
N GLY A 82 12.50 15.51 -13.20
CA GLY A 82 12.04 15.47 -14.59
C GLY A 82 12.41 16.73 -15.36
N THR A 83 12.87 16.57 -16.60
CA THR A 83 13.29 17.68 -17.48
C THR A 83 12.21 18.17 -18.45
N ASN A 84 11.03 17.55 -18.39
CA ASN A 84 9.83 17.97 -19.13
C ASN A 84 8.59 17.62 -18.29
N THR A 85 7.42 18.14 -18.69
CA THR A 85 6.16 17.97 -17.94
C THR A 85 5.82 16.51 -17.64
N ARG A 86 5.91 15.62 -18.64
CA ARG A 86 5.61 14.18 -18.47
C ARG A 86 6.57 13.54 -17.47
N ALA A 87 7.88 13.77 -17.62
CA ALA A 87 8.89 13.24 -16.70
C ALA A 87 8.75 13.80 -15.28
N ALA A 88 8.39 15.08 -15.14
CA ALA A 88 8.15 15.72 -13.84
C ALA A 88 6.92 15.12 -13.15
N MET A 89 5.84 14.85 -13.90
CA MET A 89 4.67 14.15 -13.37
C MET A 89 4.98 12.72 -12.97
N GLN A 90 5.66 11.93 -13.82
CA GLN A 90 6.07 10.57 -13.50
C GLN A 90 6.92 10.54 -12.22
N SER A 91 7.86 11.48 -12.10
CA SER A 91 8.69 11.65 -10.91
C SER A 91 7.88 11.93 -9.65
N GLY A 92 7.00 12.93 -9.69
CA GLY A 92 6.18 13.32 -8.55
C GLY A 92 5.18 12.23 -8.14
N LEU A 93 4.54 11.56 -9.10
CA LEU A 93 3.62 10.46 -8.84
C LEU A 93 4.33 9.26 -8.21
N TYR A 94 5.50 8.90 -8.73
CA TYR A 94 6.26 7.76 -8.24
C TYR A 94 6.93 8.04 -6.89
N TRP A 95 7.85 9.01 -6.84
CA TRP A 95 8.62 9.31 -5.65
C TRP A 95 7.78 9.96 -4.55
N GLY A 96 6.69 10.67 -4.92
CA GLY A 96 5.73 11.19 -3.96
C GLY A 96 5.01 10.08 -3.20
N GLN A 97 4.57 9.02 -3.89
CA GLN A 97 3.97 7.85 -3.23
C GLN A 97 4.98 7.12 -2.34
N VAL A 98 6.19 6.87 -2.84
CA VAL A 98 7.27 6.24 -2.06
C VAL A 98 7.55 7.04 -0.79
N GLY A 99 7.70 8.37 -0.91
CA GLY A 99 7.92 9.25 0.22
C GLY A 99 6.75 9.26 1.21
N ALA A 100 5.52 9.33 0.71
CA ALA A 100 4.32 9.33 1.55
C ALA A 100 4.18 8.02 2.33
N VAL A 101 4.32 6.87 1.67
CA VAL A 101 4.27 5.55 2.33
C VAL A 101 5.39 5.42 3.37
N ARG A 102 6.63 5.81 3.02
CA ARG A 102 7.77 5.76 3.96
C ARG A 102 7.52 6.60 5.21
N GLU A 103 7.02 7.82 5.07
CA GLU A 103 6.73 8.68 6.21
C GLU A 103 5.55 8.15 7.04
N LEU A 104 4.49 7.64 6.39
CA LEU A 104 3.34 7.06 7.08
C LEU A 104 3.71 5.81 7.89
N LEU A 105 4.55 4.92 7.33
CA LEU A 105 5.09 3.77 8.06
C LEU A 105 5.90 4.24 9.26
N ALA A 106 6.84 5.16 9.07
CA ALA A 106 7.69 5.67 10.14
C ALA A 106 6.89 6.37 11.26
N ARG A 107 5.87 7.17 10.90
CA ARG A 107 4.96 7.80 11.85
C ARG A 107 4.14 6.79 12.63
N SER A 108 3.68 5.73 11.97
CA SER A 108 2.92 4.65 12.61
C SER A 108 3.79 3.92 13.63
N CYS A 109 5.02 3.54 13.27
CA CYS A 109 5.97 2.93 14.22
C CYS A 109 6.22 3.83 15.43
N ARG A 110 6.52 5.12 15.20
CA ARG A 110 6.80 6.08 16.29
C ARG A 110 5.61 6.28 17.22
N SER A 111 4.39 6.31 16.69
CA SER A 111 3.18 6.58 17.48
C SER A 111 2.87 5.48 18.49
N PHE A 112 3.20 4.23 18.14
CA PHE A 112 2.95 3.06 19.00
C PHE A 112 4.21 2.45 19.63
N GLY A 113 5.39 3.04 19.38
CA GLY A 113 6.66 2.50 19.87
C GLY A 113 6.99 1.12 19.30
N PHE A 114 6.59 0.84 18.05
CA PHE A 114 6.84 -0.46 17.44
C PHE A 114 8.28 -0.62 17.00
N GLU A 115 8.88 -1.73 17.41
CA GLU A 115 10.17 -2.20 16.93
C GLU A 115 9.92 -3.38 15.97
N ASN A 116 10.51 -3.32 14.77
CA ASN A 116 10.45 -4.38 13.76
C ASN A 116 9.03 -4.91 13.44
N PRO A 117 8.07 -4.04 13.08
CA PRO A 117 6.76 -4.51 12.64
C PRO A 117 6.89 -5.33 11.36
N LEU A 118 6.03 -6.34 11.20
CA LEU A 118 5.83 -6.97 9.90
C LEU A 118 5.24 -5.95 8.95
N THR A 119 5.93 -5.62 7.86
CA THR A 119 5.41 -4.72 6.84
C THR A 119 4.94 -5.53 5.63
N LEU A 120 3.67 -5.37 5.28
CA LEU A 120 3.04 -6.05 4.15
C LEU A 120 2.64 -5.03 3.08
N LEU A 121 2.83 -5.39 1.82
CA LEU A 121 2.42 -4.62 0.65
C LEU A 121 1.45 -5.45 -0.20
N THR A 122 0.37 -4.83 -0.67
CA THR A 122 -0.63 -5.45 -1.56
C THR A 122 -1.21 -4.44 -2.56
N GLY A 123 -2.17 -4.86 -3.38
CA GLY A 123 -2.89 -4.01 -4.33
C GLY A 123 -2.24 -3.91 -5.73
N GLY A 124 -2.89 -3.24 -6.68
CA GLY A 124 -2.38 -3.14 -8.06
C GLY A 124 -1.11 -2.30 -8.21
N GLY A 125 -0.97 -1.25 -7.40
CA GLY A 125 0.20 -0.36 -7.38
C GLY A 125 1.27 -0.78 -6.38
N GLY A 126 1.06 -1.86 -5.62
CA GLY A 126 1.99 -2.21 -4.56
C GLY A 126 3.27 -2.89 -5.07
N ALA A 127 3.26 -3.49 -6.27
CA ALA A 127 4.46 -4.01 -6.91
C ALA A 127 5.49 -2.90 -7.20
N LEU A 128 5.01 -1.68 -7.53
CA LEU A 128 5.85 -0.49 -7.69
C LEU A 128 6.53 -0.10 -6.37
N LEU A 129 5.79 -0.20 -5.28
CA LEU A 129 6.29 0.12 -3.94
C LEU A 129 7.25 -0.96 -3.44
N ALA A 130 6.99 -2.25 -3.68
CA ALA A 130 7.83 -3.34 -3.19
C ALA A 130 9.30 -3.21 -3.64
N ALA A 131 9.55 -2.62 -4.82
CA ALA A 131 10.89 -2.33 -5.30
C ALA A 131 11.65 -1.25 -4.49
N GLU A 132 10.97 -0.50 -3.63
CA GLU A 132 11.48 0.62 -2.82
C GLU A 132 11.43 0.36 -1.30
N PHE A 133 10.84 -0.77 -0.89
CA PHE A 133 10.70 -1.21 0.50
C PHE A 133 11.16 -2.68 0.63
N PRO A 134 12.47 -2.98 0.54
CA PRO A 134 13.00 -4.34 0.55
C PRO A 134 12.72 -5.12 1.85
N GLU A 135 12.43 -4.43 2.94
CA GLU A 135 12.01 -4.99 4.23
C GLU A 135 10.55 -5.44 4.25
N ALA A 136 9.74 -5.00 3.29
CA ALA A 136 8.33 -5.33 3.21
C ALA A 136 8.09 -6.59 2.38
N GLN A 137 7.07 -7.35 2.75
CA GLN A 137 6.67 -8.56 2.04
C GLN A 137 5.52 -8.27 1.08
N TRP A 138 5.68 -8.71 -0.17
CA TRP A 138 4.68 -8.54 -1.23
C TRP A 138 3.65 -9.67 -1.23
N PHE A 139 2.38 -9.34 -0.99
CA PHE A 139 1.25 -10.27 -1.03
C PHE A 139 0.17 -9.73 -1.98
N PRO A 140 0.14 -10.13 -3.27
CA PRO A 140 -0.73 -9.48 -4.27
C PRO A 140 -2.24 -9.67 -4.02
N HIS A 141 -2.64 -10.64 -3.20
CA HIS A 141 -4.04 -11.02 -2.96
C HIS A 141 -4.39 -11.07 -1.48
N LEU A 142 -3.80 -10.19 -0.67
CA LEU A 142 -3.91 -10.21 0.79
C LEU A 142 -5.37 -10.13 1.28
N SER A 143 -6.20 -9.30 0.65
CA SER A 143 -7.63 -9.17 1.00
C SER A 143 -8.44 -10.42 0.68
N LEU A 144 -8.11 -11.11 -0.43
CA LEU A 144 -8.73 -12.39 -0.80
C LEU A 144 -8.32 -13.51 0.17
N GLN A 145 -7.05 -13.52 0.62
CA GLN A 145 -6.61 -14.44 1.66
C GLN A 145 -7.36 -14.18 2.97
N GLY A 146 -7.52 -12.92 3.36
CA GLY A 146 -8.33 -12.55 4.52
C GLY A 146 -9.77 -13.03 4.41
N LEU A 147 -10.37 -12.91 3.23
CA LEU A 147 -11.72 -13.41 2.98
C LEU A 147 -11.80 -14.94 3.11
N ALA A 148 -10.84 -15.66 2.53
CA ALA A 148 -10.79 -17.12 2.61
C ALA A 148 -10.70 -17.58 4.09
N LEU A 149 -9.82 -16.95 4.88
CA LEU A 149 -9.66 -17.25 6.30
C LEU A 149 -10.95 -17.02 7.11
N VAL A 150 -11.65 -15.91 6.86
CA VAL A 150 -12.94 -15.62 7.50
C VAL A 150 -14.00 -16.66 7.11
N LEU A 151 -14.02 -17.08 5.84
CA LEU A 151 -14.97 -18.09 5.37
C LEU A 151 -14.68 -19.47 6.00
N GLU A 152 -13.42 -19.86 6.11
CA GLU A 152 -13.02 -21.11 6.78
C GLU A 152 -13.43 -21.12 8.27
N GLU A 153 -13.31 -19.98 8.96
CA GLU A 153 -13.72 -19.86 10.37
C GLU A 153 -15.25 -19.90 10.55
N LEU A 154 -15.99 -19.17 9.70
CA LEU A 154 -17.45 -19.08 9.82
C LEU A 154 -18.18 -20.30 9.25
N PHE A 155 -17.59 -20.98 8.28
CA PHE A 155 -18.19 -22.11 7.57
C PHE A 155 -17.17 -23.25 7.34
N PRO A 156 -16.75 -23.97 8.40
CA PRO A 156 -15.71 -25.01 8.31
C PRO A 156 -16.05 -26.20 7.39
N SER A 157 -17.30 -26.29 6.94
CA SER A 157 -17.84 -27.35 6.09
C SER A 157 -18.13 -26.92 4.65
N LEU A 158 -17.74 -25.71 4.23
CA LEU A 158 -17.73 -25.36 2.81
C LEU A 158 -16.67 -26.22 2.09
N PRO A 159 -17.00 -26.81 0.93
CA PRO A 159 -16.10 -27.69 0.19
C PRO A 159 -14.90 -26.97 -0.42
#